data_AF-A0A3L7XVL7-F1
#
_entry.id   AF-A0A3L7XVL7-F1
#
_cell.length_a   1.000
_cell.length_b   1.000
_cell.length_c   1.000
_cell.angle_alpha   90.00
_cell.angle_beta   90.00
_cell.angle_gamma   90.00
#
_symmetry.space_group_name_H-M   'P 1'
#
loop_
_entity.id
_entity.type
_entity.pdbx_description
1 polymer ?
#
loop_
_entity_poly.entity_id
_entity_poly.type
_entity_poly.pdbx_seq_one_letter_code
_entity_poly.pdbx_strand_id
1 'polypeptide(L)'
;MALTTGDLVSLAYSGQYSLAGVRQACESLLHGQALADGMEAAGLRSAVAAVAFEMALRRWLDEAQVSYQLPAYAPATAGAQRQLALGGRKCELRPSLLTHAGGVQSVQADAGWLLGTSALVAPAELAAQRLAEEDIFIFGCVTGSVAHSLRETQRAVAQAQPLCLVHIPPRPWQGSGSWRSLGQLVLKSAAKQPLQVELGGLDRAHQKLHCTLLLQPMQRTVVPADFYCLRYLCVADLPDGVLGVHSPALRQTPVITPRQWHNIWFYGLQVHLCGWLNKRDFRSRSVRLAAGTRVRQYVRTEQVLHALEMGQLRPLARLLELVRAAA
;
A
#
# COMPACT_ATOMS: atom_id res chain seq x y z
N MET A 1 -15.10 11.14 26.00
CA MET A 1 -13.98 10.50 26.72
C MET A 1 -12.77 10.45 25.80
N ALA A 2 -11.61 10.79 26.34
CA ALA A 2 -10.32 10.57 25.67
C ALA A 2 -9.99 9.07 25.69
N LEU A 3 -9.20 8.61 24.72
CA LEU A 3 -8.68 7.25 24.66
C LEU A 3 -7.63 7.01 25.74
N THR A 4 -7.67 5.82 26.32
CA THR A 4 -6.65 5.28 27.21
C THR A 4 -5.93 4.11 26.55
N THR A 5 -4.82 3.65 27.12
CA THR A 5 -4.07 2.50 26.59
C THR A 5 -4.93 1.23 26.53
N GLY A 6 -5.86 1.06 27.47
CA GLY A 6 -6.77 -0.10 27.50
C GLY A 6 -7.80 -0.12 26.37
N ASP A 7 -8.03 1.01 25.70
CA ASP A 7 -8.95 1.11 24.57
C ASP A 7 -8.28 0.75 23.22
N LEU A 8 -6.95 0.63 23.19
CA LEU A 8 -6.20 0.29 21.98
C LEU A 8 -6.31 -1.21 21.68
N VAL A 9 -6.75 -1.56 20.48
CA VAL A 9 -6.81 -2.95 20.04
C VAL A 9 -5.53 -3.29 19.29
N SER A 10 -4.72 -4.20 19.86
CA SER A 10 -3.48 -4.67 19.23
C SER A 10 -3.66 -6.07 18.67
N LEU A 11 -3.45 -6.21 17.36
CA LEU A 11 -3.67 -7.44 16.61
C LEU A 11 -2.34 -7.95 16.05
N ALA A 12 -2.11 -9.26 16.18
CA ALA A 12 -0.97 -9.90 15.53
C ALA A 12 -1.05 -9.75 14.01
N TYR A 13 0.10 -9.44 13.40
CA TYR A 13 0.22 -9.35 11.95
C TYR A 13 0.34 -10.74 11.31
N SER A 14 -0.35 -10.95 10.19
CA SER A 14 -0.26 -12.19 9.40
C SER A 14 0.46 -11.94 8.08
N GLY A 15 1.33 -12.87 7.67
CA GLY A 15 2.00 -12.79 6.35
C GLY A 15 1.02 -12.75 5.17
N GLN A 16 -0.20 -13.27 5.35
CA GLN A 16 -1.27 -13.18 4.35
C GLN A 16 -1.69 -11.73 4.06
N TYR A 17 -1.53 -10.83 5.03
CA TYR A 17 -1.83 -9.41 4.85
C TYR A 17 -0.88 -8.75 3.87
N SER A 18 0.42 -9.05 3.96
CA SER A 18 1.42 -8.55 3.01
C SER A 18 1.19 -9.12 1.61
N LEU A 19 0.87 -10.42 1.51
CA LEU A 19 0.57 -11.06 0.24
C LEU A 19 -0.65 -10.43 -0.46
N ALA A 20 -1.74 -10.24 0.28
CA ALA A 20 -2.94 -9.59 -0.24
C ALA A 20 -2.68 -8.13 -0.65
N GLY A 21 -1.94 -7.39 0.18
CA GLY A 21 -1.54 -6.02 -0.10
C GLY A 21 -0.68 -5.91 -1.36
N VAL A 22 0.29 -6.81 -1.54
CA VAL A 22 1.14 -6.86 -2.74
C VAL A 22 0.32 -7.11 -4.00
N ARG A 23 -0.58 -8.11 -3.97
CA ARG A 23 -1.47 -8.40 -5.10
C ARG A 23 -2.29 -7.19 -5.48
N GLN A 24 -2.88 -6.51 -4.49
CA GLN A 24 -3.67 -5.31 -4.73
C GLN A 24 -2.81 -4.13 -5.22
N ALA A 25 -1.58 -3.98 -4.72
CA ALA A 25 -0.66 -2.94 -5.17
C ALA A 25 -0.29 -3.16 -6.65
N CYS A 26 0.04 -4.38 -7.05
CA CYS A 26 0.28 -4.74 -8.45
C CYS A 26 -0.96 -4.52 -9.33
N GLU A 27 -2.14 -4.94 -8.86
CA GLU A 27 -3.42 -4.69 -9.54
C GLU A 27 -3.67 -3.19 -9.73
N SER A 28 -3.22 -2.38 -8.77
CA SER A 28 -3.43 -0.95 -8.83
C SER A 28 -2.58 -0.21 -9.86
N LEU A 29 -1.42 -0.78 -10.19
CA LEU A 29 -0.58 -0.31 -11.28
C LEU A 29 -1.27 -0.50 -12.65
N LEU A 30 -2.28 -1.38 -12.73
CA LEU A 30 -3.05 -1.61 -13.96
C LEU A 30 -4.16 -0.58 -14.20
N HIS A 31 -4.63 0.15 -13.17
CA HIS A 31 -5.82 1.03 -13.27
C HIS A 31 -5.50 2.53 -13.27
N GLY A 32 -4.23 2.94 -13.42
CA GLY A 32 -3.85 4.36 -13.43
C GLY A 32 -3.54 4.90 -14.84
N GLN A 33 -4.15 6.03 -15.23
CA GLN A 33 -3.62 6.89 -16.29
C GLN A 33 -2.34 7.65 -15.86
N ALA A 34 -2.09 7.72 -14.55
CA ALA A 34 -1.04 8.52 -13.95
C ALA A 34 -0.01 7.66 -13.18
N LEU A 35 0.90 7.02 -13.92
CA LEU A 35 2.31 6.97 -13.48
C LEU A 35 3.05 8.25 -13.93
N ALA A 36 2.27 9.30 -14.24
CA ALA A 36 2.70 10.55 -14.84
C ALA A 36 3.64 11.34 -13.92
N ASP A 37 3.66 11.08 -12.61
CA ASP A 37 4.72 11.53 -11.71
C ASP A 37 4.89 10.54 -10.55
N GLY A 38 5.96 9.75 -10.59
CA GLY A 38 6.59 9.15 -9.39
C GLY A 38 5.67 8.40 -8.42
N MET A 39 5.00 7.32 -8.84
CA MET A 39 4.59 6.32 -7.85
C MET A 39 5.85 5.65 -7.31
N GLU A 40 6.41 6.25 -6.26
CA GLU A 40 7.59 5.73 -5.59
C GLU A 40 7.24 4.43 -4.89
N ALA A 41 8.22 3.54 -4.76
CA ALA A 41 8.08 2.29 -4.03
C ALA A 41 7.53 2.46 -2.60
N ALA A 42 7.73 3.64 -2.00
CA ALA A 42 7.15 4.02 -0.72
C ALA A 42 5.61 4.07 -0.74
N GLY A 43 5.01 4.58 -1.83
CA GLY A 43 3.57 4.60 -2.03
C GLY A 43 2.98 3.19 -2.14
N LEU A 44 3.63 2.30 -2.89
CA LEU A 44 3.22 0.89 -2.99
C LEU A 44 3.30 0.20 -1.63
N ARG A 45 4.38 0.37 -0.87
CA ARG A 45 4.49 -0.19 0.50
C ARG A 45 3.42 0.34 1.45
N SER A 46 3.10 1.62 1.34
CA SER A 46 2.01 2.23 2.12
C SER A 46 0.65 1.63 1.75
N ALA A 47 0.42 1.34 0.46
CA ALA A 47 -0.78 0.64 0.01
C ALA A 47 -0.84 -0.81 0.55
N VAL A 48 0.28 -1.54 0.57
CA VAL A 48 0.36 -2.88 1.18
C VAL A 48 -0.02 -2.83 2.65
N ALA A 49 0.54 -1.88 3.41
CA ALA A 49 0.21 -1.71 4.83
C ALA A 49 -1.26 -1.28 5.05
N ALA A 50 -1.83 -0.48 4.16
CA ALA A 50 -3.23 -0.09 4.24
C ALA A 50 -4.20 -1.27 4.04
N VAL A 51 -3.87 -2.19 3.13
CA VAL A 51 -4.62 -3.45 2.97
C VAL A 51 -4.50 -4.31 4.23
N ALA A 52 -3.31 -4.40 4.81
CA ALA A 52 -3.11 -5.14 6.05
C ALA A 52 -3.96 -4.59 7.21
N PHE A 53 -4.03 -3.25 7.32
CA PHE A 53 -4.88 -2.59 8.31
C PHE A 53 -6.36 -2.92 8.13
N GLU A 54 -6.88 -2.83 6.90
CA GLU A 54 -8.28 -3.19 6.61
C GLU A 54 -8.56 -4.66 6.94
N MET A 55 -7.69 -5.58 6.52
CA MET A 55 -7.88 -7.01 6.78
C MET A 55 -7.87 -7.33 8.28
N ALA A 56 -6.99 -6.69 9.04
CA ALA A 56 -6.96 -6.83 10.49
C ALA A 56 -8.22 -6.26 11.15
N LEU A 57 -8.69 -5.07 10.71
CA LEU A 57 -9.94 -4.49 11.18
C LEU A 57 -11.14 -5.39 10.89
N ARG A 58 -11.23 -5.93 9.67
CA ARG A 58 -12.28 -6.88 9.27
C ARG A 58 -12.27 -8.13 10.14
N ARG A 59 -11.10 -8.73 10.34
CA ARG A 59 -10.95 -9.88 11.25
C ARG A 59 -11.44 -9.56 12.66
N TRP A 60 -11.08 -8.40 13.20
CA TRP A 60 -11.55 -7.98 14.52
C TRP A 60 -13.06 -7.74 14.58
N LEU A 61 -13.66 -7.19 13.52
CA LEU A 61 -15.11 -7.03 13.41
C LEU A 61 -15.83 -8.38 13.31
N ASP A 62 -15.28 -9.33 12.54
CA ASP A 62 -15.79 -10.70 12.40
C ASP A 62 -15.74 -11.44 13.75
N GLU A 63 -14.61 -11.34 14.47
CA GLU A 63 -14.45 -11.88 15.84
C GLU A 63 -15.45 -11.25 16.83
N ALA A 64 -15.74 -9.96 16.67
CA ALA A 64 -16.74 -9.24 17.48
C ALA A 64 -18.18 -9.43 16.98
N GLN A 65 -18.41 -10.26 15.95
CA GLN A 65 -19.71 -10.52 15.32
C GLN A 65 -20.43 -9.23 14.88
N VAL A 66 -19.70 -8.26 14.33
CA VAL A 66 -20.25 -7.01 13.81
C VAL A 66 -20.26 -7.05 12.29
N SER A 67 -21.46 -6.99 11.71
CA SER A 67 -21.61 -6.93 10.25
C SER A 67 -21.09 -5.61 9.68
N TYR A 68 -20.38 -5.72 8.55
CA TYR A 68 -19.89 -4.59 7.77
C TYR A 68 -20.14 -4.83 6.28
N GLN A 69 -20.17 -3.76 5.50
CA GLN A 69 -20.29 -3.82 4.05
C GLN A 69 -19.01 -3.28 3.42
N LEU A 70 -18.50 -3.96 2.41
CA LEU A 70 -17.44 -3.44 1.57
C LEU A 70 -18.06 -2.68 0.38
N PRO A 71 -17.42 -1.61 -0.12
CA PRO A 71 -17.88 -0.94 -1.33
C PRO A 71 -17.98 -1.94 -2.49
N ALA A 72 -19.09 -1.87 -3.25
CA ALA A 72 -19.31 -2.74 -4.41
C ALA A 72 -18.21 -2.61 -5.48
N TYR A 73 -17.56 -1.44 -5.54
CA TYR A 73 -16.39 -1.19 -6.36
C TYR A 73 -15.39 -0.36 -5.56
N ALA A 74 -14.28 -0.98 -5.16
CA ALA A 74 -13.10 -0.25 -4.70
C ALA A 74 -12.14 -0.18 -5.90
N PRO A 75 -11.92 0.99 -6.52
CA PRO A 75 -10.92 1.09 -7.57
C PRO A 75 -9.59 0.64 -6.98
N ALA A 76 -8.97 -0.39 -7.57
CA ALA A 76 -7.61 -0.78 -7.26
C ALA A 76 -6.72 0.36 -7.77
N THR A 77 -6.59 1.44 -7.02
CA THR A 77 -5.73 2.57 -7.35
C THR A 77 -4.83 2.80 -6.14
N ALA A 78 -3.52 2.87 -6.36
CA ALA A 78 -2.60 3.07 -5.25
C ALA A 78 -2.88 4.44 -4.64
N GLY A 79 -3.01 4.50 -3.32
CA GLY A 79 -3.38 5.72 -2.60
C GLY A 79 -4.89 6.00 -2.53
N ALA A 80 -5.76 5.17 -3.12
CA ALA A 80 -7.18 5.25 -2.81
C ALA A 80 -7.42 4.93 -1.34
N GLN A 81 -8.19 5.82 -0.68
CA GLN A 81 -8.55 5.62 0.71
C GLN A 81 -9.45 4.39 0.83
N ARG A 82 -9.07 3.50 1.75
CA ARG A 82 -9.80 2.26 2.01
C ARG A 82 -11.05 2.58 2.79
N GLN A 83 -12.17 1.96 2.42
CA GLN A 83 -13.48 2.25 3.00
C GLN A 83 -14.24 0.97 3.26
N LEU A 84 -15.06 0.99 4.31
CA LEU A 84 -16.10 0.01 4.61
C LEU A 84 -17.30 0.76 5.19
N ALA A 85 -18.45 0.11 5.32
CA ALA A 85 -19.59 0.68 6.02
C ALA A 85 -19.96 -0.12 7.27
N LEU A 86 -20.27 0.61 8.34
CA LEU A 86 -20.69 0.09 9.65
C LEU A 86 -21.97 0.79 10.07
N GLY A 87 -23.03 0.02 10.36
CA GLY A 87 -24.32 0.58 10.80
C GLY A 87 -24.89 1.63 9.85
N GLY A 88 -24.75 1.42 8.54
CA GLY A 88 -25.21 2.35 7.50
C GLY A 88 -24.33 3.58 7.26
N ARG A 89 -23.21 3.75 7.98
CA ARG A 89 -22.28 4.88 7.82
C ARG A 89 -21.02 4.47 7.08
N LYS A 90 -20.51 5.34 6.22
CA LYS A 90 -19.22 5.10 5.57
C LYS A 90 -18.10 5.36 6.57
N CYS A 91 -17.16 4.43 6.61
CA CYS A 91 -15.97 4.46 7.45
C CYS A 91 -14.75 4.45 6.55
N GLU A 92 -13.97 5.52 6.60
CA GLU A 92 -12.72 5.64 5.88
C GLU A 92 -11.55 5.31 6.80
N LEU A 93 -10.69 4.41 6.33
CA LEU A 93 -9.59 3.86 7.11
C LEU A 93 -8.33 4.68 6.90
N ARG A 94 -7.72 5.12 8.00
CA ARG A 94 -6.55 6.00 8.04
C ARG A 94 -5.42 5.37 8.85
N PRO A 95 -4.77 4.33 8.32
CA PRO A 95 -3.59 3.76 8.95
C PRO A 95 -2.38 4.70 8.79
N SER A 96 -1.64 4.85 9.89
CA SER A 96 -0.26 5.32 9.85
C SER A 96 0.69 4.13 9.72
N LEU A 97 1.86 4.38 9.12
CA LEU A 97 2.90 3.35 8.93
C LEU A 97 4.11 3.67 9.80
N LEU A 98 4.41 2.79 10.77
CA LEU A 98 5.54 2.96 11.67
C LEU A 98 6.62 1.92 11.37
N THR A 99 7.67 2.34 10.67
CA THR A 99 8.75 1.47 10.20
C THR A 99 10.11 1.75 10.80
N HIS A 100 10.30 2.89 11.47
CA HIS A 100 11.57 3.24 12.07
C HIS A 100 11.74 2.51 13.41
N ALA A 101 12.93 1.93 13.62
CA ALA A 101 13.18 0.98 14.72
C ALA A 101 12.83 1.54 16.11
N GLY A 102 13.19 2.81 16.40
CA GLY A 102 12.92 3.41 17.71
C GLY A 102 11.43 3.55 18.03
N GLY A 103 10.61 3.92 17.04
CA GLY A 103 9.16 4.01 17.19
C GLY A 103 8.53 2.63 17.34
N VAL A 104 8.95 1.66 16.53
CA VAL A 104 8.48 0.27 16.63
C VAL A 104 8.79 -0.31 18.02
N GLN A 105 10.03 -0.17 18.50
CA GLN A 105 10.43 -0.61 19.84
C GLN A 105 9.62 0.08 20.94
N SER A 106 9.37 1.38 20.79
CA SER A 106 8.57 2.12 21.77
C SER A 106 7.14 1.60 21.86
N VAL A 107 6.49 1.32 20.73
CA VAL A 107 5.13 0.77 20.69
C VAL A 107 5.08 -0.67 21.20
N GLN A 108 6.11 -1.47 20.94
CA GLN A 108 6.21 -2.83 21.48
C GLN A 108 6.40 -2.85 23.00
N ALA A 109 7.13 -1.87 23.55
CA ALA A 109 7.29 -1.73 24.99
C ALA A 109 6.02 -1.19 25.67
N ASP A 110 5.36 -0.21 25.05
CA ASP A 110 4.10 0.37 25.52
C ASP A 110 3.25 0.89 24.35
N ALA A 111 2.12 0.24 24.09
CA ALA A 111 1.18 0.66 23.05
C ALA A 111 0.61 2.07 23.31
N GLY A 112 0.59 2.53 24.57
CA GLY A 112 0.19 3.87 24.98
C GLY A 112 1.01 4.98 24.32
N TRP A 113 2.22 4.66 23.83
CA TRP A 113 3.03 5.55 23.00
C TRP A 113 2.25 6.10 21.79
N LEU A 114 1.35 5.29 21.21
CA LEU A 114 0.50 5.68 20.07
C LEU A 114 -0.47 6.81 20.41
N LEU A 115 -0.89 6.97 21.67
CA LEU A 115 -1.84 8.01 22.07
C LEU A 115 -1.27 9.42 21.84
N GLY A 116 0.05 9.59 21.92
CA GLY A 116 0.71 10.85 21.61
C GLY A 116 1.14 11.00 20.14
N THR A 117 0.72 10.10 19.25
CA THR A 117 0.86 10.28 17.79
C THR A 117 -0.32 11.09 17.24
N SER A 118 -0.23 11.54 15.99
CA SER A 118 -1.30 12.32 15.37
C SER A 118 -2.16 11.51 14.39
N ALA A 119 -3.48 11.58 14.53
CA ALA A 119 -4.46 11.30 13.48
C ALA A 119 -4.37 12.40 12.41
N LEU A 120 -4.11 12.03 11.16
CA LEU A 120 -3.79 12.98 10.08
C LEU A 120 -4.76 12.83 8.90
N VAL A 121 -5.24 13.95 8.37
CA VAL A 121 -6.09 14.00 7.15
C VAL A 121 -5.67 15.20 6.30
N ALA A 122 -5.52 15.03 4.98
CA ALA A 122 -5.17 16.15 4.12
C ALA A 122 -6.36 17.12 3.95
N PRO A 123 -6.13 18.45 3.82
CA PRO A 123 -7.21 19.43 3.65
C PRO A 123 -8.15 19.13 2.48
N ALA A 124 -7.59 18.71 1.34
CA ALA A 124 -8.39 18.34 0.16
C ALA A 124 -9.32 17.15 0.43
N GLU A 125 -8.86 16.18 1.22
CA GLU A 125 -9.65 15.00 1.59
C GLU A 125 -10.73 15.34 2.63
N LEU A 126 -10.44 16.23 3.57
CA LEU A 126 -11.40 16.71 4.57
C LEU A 126 -12.48 17.61 3.94
N ALA A 127 -12.14 18.32 2.87
CA ALA A 127 -13.07 19.13 2.08
C ALA A 127 -13.88 18.31 1.07
N ALA A 128 -13.37 17.14 0.66
CA ALA A 128 -14.05 16.30 -0.33
C ALA A 128 -15.46 15.88 0.13
N GLN A 129 -16.43 15.95 -0.77
CA GLN A 129 -17.83 15.59 -0.50
C GLN A 129 -18.11 14.08 -0.52
N ARG A 130 -17.07 13.24 -0.64
CA ARG A 130 -17.21 11.77 -0.67
C ARG A 130 -17.71 11.16 0.65
N LEU A 131 -17.46 11.85 1.77
CA LEU A 131 -17.95 11.52 3.10
C LEU A 131 -18.90 12.61 3.57
N ALA A 132 -20.06 12.22 4.10
CA ALA A 132 -20.95 13.08 4.84
C ALA A 132 -20.30 13.53 6.17
N GLU A 133 -20.96 14.44 6.89
CA GLU A 133 -20.42 14.98 8.14
C GLU A 133 -20.45 13.97 9.29
N GLU A 134 -21.40 13.04 9.24
CA GLU A 134 -21.64 11.94 10.16
C GLU A 134 -20.83 10.67 9.83
N ASP A 135 -20.24 10.61 8.63
CA ASP A 135 -19.34 9.53 8.22
C ASP A 135 -18.04 9.59 9.01
N ILE A 136 -17.38 8.43 9.11
CA ILE A 136 -16.39 8.14 10.13
C ILE A 136 -15.00 8.01 9.53
N PHE A 137 -14.00 8.57 10.22
CA PHE A 137 -12.60 8.18 10.07
C PHE A 137 -12.24 7.18 11.16
N ILE A 138 -11.63 6.06 10.76
CA ILE A 138 -11.04 5.06 11.66
C ILE A 138 -9.52 5.17 11.54
N PHE A 139 -8.86 5.48 12.65
CA PHE A 139 -7.42 5.67 12.70
C PHE A 139 -6.72 4.50 13.39
N GLY A 140 -5.49 4.24 12.94
CA GLY A 140 -4.63 3.28 13.59
C GLY A 140 -3.20 3.30 13.08
N CYS A 141 -2.43 2.28 13.44
CA CYS A 141 -1.02 2.16 13.10
C CYS A 141 -0.69 0.73 12.70
N VAL A 142 0.09 0.57 11.64
CA VAL A 142 0.72 -0.70 11.28
C VAL A 142 2.21 -0.58 11.58
N THR A 143 2.72 -1.43 12.47
CA THR A 143 4.14 -1.47 12.82
C THR A 143 4.84 -2.57 12.04
N GLY A 144 6.10 -2.32 11.67
CA GLY A 144 6.88 -3.31 10.94
C GLY A 144 8.19 -2.76 10.44
N SER A 145 8.72 -3.39 9.39
CA SER A 145 9.91 -2.90 8.69
C SER A 145 9.74 -3.02 7.19
N VAL A 146 10.58 -2.30 6.46
CA VAL A 146 10.63 -2.28 5.00
C VAL A 146 12.09 -2.30 4.56
N ALA A 147 12.39 -3.01 3.48
CA ALA A 147 13.69 -2.94 2.82
C ALA A 147 13.63 -1.90 1.72
N HIS A 148 14.18 -0.71 1.96
CA HIS A 148 14.15 0.42 1.02
C HIS A 148 15.40 0.49 0.13
N SER A 149 16.49 -0.20 0.51
CA SER A 149 17.74 -0.24 -0.26
C SER A 149 18.13 -1.67 -0.66
N LEU A 150 18.98 -1.79 -1.70
CA LEU A 150 19.53 -3.09 -2.12
C LEU A 150 20.21 -3.84 -0.96
N ARG A 151 20.95 -3.12 -0.09
CA ARG A 151 21.62 -3.71 1.08
C ARG A 151 20.63 -4.29 2.08
N GLU A 152 19.47 -3.67 2.25
CA GLU A 152 18.40 -4.21 3.10
C GLU A 152 17.70 -5.39 2.45
N THR A 153 17.42 -5.31 1.15
CA THR A 153 16.85 -6.44 0.41
C THR A 153 17.78 -7.66 0.49
N GLN A 154 19.10 -7.48 0.35
CA GLN A 154 20.08 -8.55 0.52
C GLN A 154 20.06 -9.14 1.95
N ARG A 155 19.87 -8.31 2.97
CA ARG A 155 19.70 -8.79 4.36
C ARG A 155 18.42 -9.62 4.50
N ALA A 156 17.31 -9.18 3.91
CA ALA A 156 16.05 -9.93 3.90
C ALA A 156 16.21 -11.28 3.20
N VAL A 157 16.92 -11.33 2.06
CA VAL A 157 17.28 -12.59 1.37
C VAL A 157 18.09 -13.51 2.28
N ALA A 158 19.13 -13.00 2.94
CA ALA A 158 19.97 -13.78 3.85
C ALA A 158 19.19 -14.34 5.05
N GLN A 159 18.08 -13.70 5.42
CA GLN A 159 17.16 -14.13 6.48
C GLN A 159 16.01 -15.00 5.96
N ALA A 160 16.05 -15.42 4.69
CA ALA A 160 14.98 -16.17 4.02
C ALA A 160 13.60 -15.51 4.13
N GLN A 161 13.57 -14.17 4.17
CA GLN A 161 12.33 -13.42 4.21
C GLN A 161 11.72 -13.32 2.81
N PRO A 162 10.38 -13.36 2.68
CA PRO A 162 9.71 -13.17 1.40
C PRO A 162 10.01 -11.79 0.81
N LEU A 163 10.09 -11.71 -0.51
CA LEU A 163 10.19 -10.46 -1.25
C LEU A 163 9.04 -10.33 -2.24
N CYS A 164 8.79 -9.10 -2.65
CA CYS A 164 8.12 -8.81 -3.90
C CYS A 164 8.82 -7.60 -4.51
N LEU A 165 9.58 -7.84 -5.56
CA LEU A 165 10.41 -6.85 -6.21
C LEU A 165 9.71 -6.36 -7.47
N VAL A 166 9.36 -5.09 -7.49
CA VAL A 166 8.66 -4.46 -8.61
C VAL A 166 9.59 -3.50 -9.35
N HIS A 167 9.52 -3.54 -10.67
CA HIS A 167 10.12 -2.55 -11.55
C HIS A 167 9.02 -1.89 -12.40
N ILE A 168 9.02 -0.57 -12.45
CA ILE A 168 8.11 0.22 -13.28
C ILE A 168 8.83 0.59 -14.59
N PRO A 169 8.34 0.15 -15.76
CA PRO A 169 8.96 0.48 -17.05
C PRO A 169 9.02 1.99 -17.33
N PRO A 170 9.87 2.45 -18.26
CA PRO A 170 9.92 3.85 -18.67
C PRO A 170 8.60 4.36 -19.28
N ARG A 171 8.32 5.67 -19.20
CA ARG A 171 7.07 6.31 -19.68
C ARG A 171 6.61 5.86 -21.08
N PRO A 172 7.47 5.71 -22.12
CA PRO A 172 7.02 5.27 -23.44
C PRO A 172 6.36 3.88 -23.49
N TRP A 173 6.61 3.04 -22.49
CA TRP A 173 6.05 1.69 -22.38
C TRP A 173 4.70 1.68 -21.67
N GLN A 174 4.32 2.79 -21.01
CA GLN A 174 3.16 2.88 -20.14
C GLN A 174 1.90 3.40 -20.86
N GLY A 175 1.88 3.36 -22.20
CA GLY A 175 0.76 3.85 -23.01
C GLY A 175 0.61 5.38 -23.05
N SER A 176 1.61 6.14 -22.57
CA SER A 176 1.61 7.60 -22.60
C SER A 176 1.97 8.10 -24.02
N GLY A 177 1.01 8.72 -24.73
CA GLY A 177 1.25 9.38 -26.01
C GLY A 177 0.58 8.71 -27.22
N SER A 178 0.70 7.39 -27.37
CA SER A 178 0.00 6.64 -28.43
C SER A 178 -0.37 5.23 -27.95
N TRP A 179 -1.66 4.89 -27.99
CA TRP A 179 -2.13 3.54 -27.66
C TRP A 179 -1.86 2.58 -28.82
N ARG A 180 -0.76 1.84 -28.74
CA ARG A 180 -0.31 0.91 -29.79
C ARG A 180 0.42 -0.27 -29.16
N SER A 181 0.42 -1.40 -29.87
CA SER A 181 1.21 -2.57 -29.48
C SER A 181 2.68 -2.20 -29.26
N LEU A 182 3.28 -2.76 -28.20
CA LEU A 182 4.72 -2.73 -27.94
C LEU A 182 5.47 -3.75 -28.80
N GLY A 183 4.76 -4.47 -29.68
CA GLY A 183 5.24 -5.59 -30.44
C GLY A 183 5.50 -6.81 -29.56
N GLN A 184 5.95 -7.89 -30.19
CA GLN A 184 6.30 -9.12 -29.48
C GLN A 184 7.54 -8.87 -28.60
N LEU A 185 7.30 -8.71 -27.30
CA LEU A 185 8.37 -8.43 -26.33
C LEU A 185 9.31 -9.64 -26.22
N VAL A 186 10.59 -9.37 -25.97
CA VAL A 186 11.61 -10.39 -25.75
C VAL A 186 12.38 -10.08 -24.48
N LEU A 187 12.43 -11.02 -23.55
CA LEU A 187 13.17 -10.89 -22.30
C LEU A 187 14.45 -11.72 -22.36
N LYS A 188 15.51 -11.23 -21.73
CA LYS A 188 16.75 -11.97 -21.52
C LYS A 188 17.30 -11.67 -20.13
N SER A 189 17.47 -12.72 -19.33
CA SER A 189 18.12 -12.62 -18.02
C SER A 189 19.61 -12.96 -18.12
N ALA A 190 20.46 -12.15 -17.50
CA ALA A 190 21.87 -12.46 -17.27
C ALA A 190 22.11 -13.04 -15.86
N ALA A 191 21.04 -13.41 -15.14
CA ALA A 191 21.13 -14.11 -13.87
C ALA A 191 21.73 -15.51 -14.05
N LYS A 192 22.37 -16.06 -13.01
CA LYS A 192 22.96 -17.40 -13.05
C LYS A 192 21.92 -18.51 -12.94
N GLN A 193 20.80 -18.21 -12.27
CA GLN A 193 19.70 -19.14 -12.05
C GLN A 193 18.48 -18.74 -12.89
N PRO A 194 17.59 -19.69 -13.20
CA PRO A 194 16.30 -19.36 -13.81
C PRO A 194 15.55 -18.32 -12.98
N LEU A 195 14.96 -17.33 -13.65
CA LEU A 195 14.25 -16.23 -13.00
C LEU A 195 12.78 -16.27 -13.41
N GLN A 196 11.88 -16.44 -12.44
CA GLN A 196 10.45 -16.28 -12.69
C GLN A 196 10.09 -14.79 -12.67
N VAL A 197 9.54 -14.30 -13.77
CA VAL A 197 9.13 -12.90 -13.94
C VAL A 197 7.66 -12.84 -14.30
N GLU A 198 6.89 -12.06 -13.55
CA GLU A 198 5.54 -11.65 -13.90
C GLU A 198 5.58 -10.29 -14.60
N LEU A 199 4.83 -10.17 -15.69
CA LEU A 199 4.58 -8.94 -16.42
C LEU A 199 3.12 -8.57 -16.28
N GLY A 200 2.85 -7.34 -15.87
CA GLY A 200 1.50 -6.79 -15.78
C GLY A 200 1.32 -5.58 -16.68
N GLY A 201 0.23 -5.55 -17.44
CA GLY A 201 -0.03 -4.50 -18.41
C GLY A 201 -1.45 -4.54 -18.97
N LEU A 202 -1.64 -3.88 -20.11
CA LEU A 202 -2.92 -3.74 -20.78
C LEU A 202 -2.81 -4.13 -22.26
N ASP A 203 -3.88 -4.69 -22.80
CA ASP A 203 -4.01 -5.09 -24.22
C ASP A 203 -4.58 -3.96 -25.10
N ARG A 204 -4.88 -4.28 -26.37
CA ARG A 204 -5.52 -3.35 -27.32
C ARG A 204 -6.82 -2.73 -26.79
N ALA A 205 -7.64 -3.52 -26.09
CA ALA A 205 -8.95 -3.14 -25.60
C ALA A 205 -8.90 -2.50 -24.19
N HIS A 206 -7.72 -2.17 -23.67
CA HIS A 206 -7.50 -1.72 -22.29
C HIS A 206 -7.88 -2.75 -21.23
N GLN A 207 -7.94 -4.03 -21.61
CA GLN A 207 -8.13 -5.14 -20.69
C GLN A 207 -6.80 -5.52 -20.05
N LYS A 208 -6.87 -6.00 -18.82
CA LYS A 208 -5.70 -6.40 -18.03
C LYS A 208 -5.06 -7.64 -18.63
N LEU A 209 -3.74 -7.62 -18.73
CA LEU A 209 -2.93 -8.77 -19.10
C LEU A 209 -1.91 -9.04 -18.01
N HIS A 210 -1.81 -10.32 -17.65
CA HIS A 210 -0.76 -10.87 -16.82
C HIS A 210 -0.06 -11.97 -17.59
N CYS A 211 1.27 -12.01 -17.51
CA CYS A 211 2.07 -13.06 -18.11
C CYS A 211 3.21 -13.43 -17.18
N THR A 212 3.29 -14.71 -16.80
CA THR A 212 4.40 -15.24 -16.00
C THR A 212 5.31 -16.07 -16.87
N LEU A 213 6.60 -15.76 -16.85
CA LEU A 213 7.62 -16.44 -17.64
C LEU A 213 8.72 -16.97 -16.74
N LEU A 214 9.22 -18.16 -17.06
CA LEU A 214 10.47 -18.67 -16.51
C LEU A 214 11.60 -18.37 -17.48
N LEU A 215 12.47 -17.43 -17.13
CA LEU A 215 13.59 -17.01 -17.97
C LEU A 215 14.80 -17.88 -17.67
N GLN A 216 15.28 -18.60 -18.68
CA GLN A 216 16.54 -19.35 -18.58
C GLN A 216 17.75 -18.41 -18.70
N PRO A 217 18.85 -18.66 -17.97
CA PRO A 217 20.08 -17.87 -18.04
C PRO A 217 20.56 -17.66 -19.49
N MET A 218 20.78 -16.41 -19.86
CA MET A 218 21.33 -15.98 -21.15
C MET A 218 20.51 -16.35 -22.40
N GLN A 219 19.31 -16.90 -22.23
CA GLN A 219 18.39 -17.22 -23.33
C GLN A 219 17.41 -16.08 -23.56
N ARG A 220 16.99 -15.93 -24.83
CA ARG A 220 15.91 -15.00 -25.19
C ARG A 220 14.59 -15.74 -25.07
N THR A 221 13.68 -15.19 -24.29
CA THR A 221 12.32 -15.71 -24.12
C THR A 221 11.34 -14.72 -24.73
N VAL A 222 10.52 -15.22 -25.66
CA VAL A 222 9.47 -14.45 -26.29
C VAL A 222 8.27 -14.37 -25.35
N VAL A 223 7.71 -13.17 -25.17
CA VAL A 223 6.47 -12.96 -24.43
C VAL A 223 5.29 -13.34 -25.35
N PRO A 224 4.41 -14.28 -24.95
CA PRO A 224 3.30 -14.72 -25.78
C PRO A 224 2.18 -13.68 -25.88
N ALA A 225 2.06 -12.78 -24.90
CA ALA A 225 1.02 -11.76 -24.84
C ALA A 225 1.41 -10.48 -25.61
N ASP A 226 0.44 -9.88 -26.32
CA ASP A 226 0.60 -8.60 -27.02
C ASP A 226 0.21 -7.44 -26.10
N PHE A 227 1.21 -6.82 -25.48
CA PHE A 227 1.01 -5.66 -24.60
C PHE A 227 0.92 -4.36 -25.41
N TYR A 228 -0.11 -3.56 -25.16
CA TYR A 228 -0.18 -2.17 -25.62
C TYR A 228 0.39 -1.20 -24.58
N CYS A 229 0.48 -1.66 -23.34
CA CYS A 229 1.10 -0.96 -22.23
C CYS A 229 1.67 -1.99 -21.25
N LEU A 230 2.91 -1.80 -20.82
CA LEU A 230 3.52 -2.54 -19.71
C LEU A 230 3.59 -1.63 -18.49
N ARG A 231 2.93 -2.04 -17.39
CA ARG A 231 2.79 -1.24 -16.16
C ARG A 231 3.82 -1.62 -15.11
N TYR A 232 4.14 -2.91 -15.01
CA TYR A 232 5.15 -3.39 -14.09
C TYR A 232 5.78 -4.72 -14.55
N LEU A 233 6.96 -4.98 -14.01
CA LEU A 233 7.52 -6.32 -13.88
C LEU A 233 7.65 -6.65 -12.40
N CYS A 234 7.44 -7.92 -12.05
CA CYS A 234 7.50 -8.41 -10.68
C CYS A 234 8.33 -9.69 -10.61
N VAL A 235 9.20 -9.79 -9.61
CA VAL A 235 9.95 -11.01 -9.28
C VAL A 235 9.89 -11.29 -7.78
N ALA A 236 9.90 -12.57 -7.42
CA ALA A 236 9.87 -13.02 -6.02
C ALA A 236 11.28 -13.08 -5.38
N ASP A 237 12.33 -13.13 -6.20
CA ASP A 237 13.71 -13.27 -5.77
C ASP A 237 14.57 -12.13 -6.33
N LEU A 238 15.58 -11.70 -5.56
CA LEU A 238 16.54 -10.70 -6.00
C LEU A 238 17.41 -11.27 -7.12
N PRO A 239 17.34 -10.73 -8.35
CA PRO A 239 18.17 -11.23 -9.44
C PRO A 239 19.65 -10.94 -9.18
N ASP A 240 20.52 -11.91 -9.44
CA ASP A 240 21.98 -11.78 -9.35
C ASP A 240 22.62 -11.25 -10.66
N GLY A 241 21.79 -10.93 -11.65
CA GLY A 241 22.17 -10.35 -12.93
C GLY A 241 21.16 -9.32 -13.43
N VAL A 242 21.39 -8.80 -14.63
CA VAL A 242 20.49 -7.83 -15.27
C VAL A 242 19.37 -8.51 -16.04
N LEU A 243 18.21 -7.86 -16.12
CA LEU A 243 17.09 -8.27 -16.99
C LEU A 243 16.94 -7.27 -18.13
N GLY A 244 17.13 -7.72 -19.37
CA GLY A 244 16.82 -6.94 -20.56
C GLY A 244 15.38 -7.20 -21.03
N VAL A 245 14.63 -6.15 -21.34
CA VAL A 245 13.29 -6.23 -21.92
C VAL A 245 13.32 -5.50 -23.26
N HIS A 246 13.18 -6.20 -24.38
CA HIS A 246 13.21 -5.59 -25.71
C HIS A 246 11.79 -5.40 -26.27
N SER A 247 11.51 -4.20 -26.77
CA SER A 247 10.31 -3.90 -27.58
C SER A 247 10.74 -3.60 -29.01
N PRO A 248 10.32 -4.41 -30.00
CA PRO A 248 10.62 -4.13 -31.41
C PRO A 248 9.86 -2.88 -31.92
N ALA A 249 8.64 -2.64 -31.43
CA ALA A 249 7.83 -1.48 -31.85
C ALA A 249 8.44 -0.15 -31.37
N LEU A 250 9.04 -0.13 -30.17
CA LEU A 250 9.72 1.06 -29.64
C LEU A 250 11.20 1.12 -30.02
N ARG A 251 11.79 0.02 -30.51
CA ARG A 251 13.25 -0.15 -30.74
C ARG A 251 14.08 0.16 -29.50
N GLN A 252 13.57 -0.24 -28.34
CA GLN A 252 14.19 0.02 -27.04
C GLN A 252 14.45 -1.30 -26.31
N THR A 253 15.53 -1.32 -25.53
CA THR A 253 15.86 -2.43 -24.64
C THR A 253 16.24 -1.92 -23.25
N PRO A 254 15.28 -1.52 -22.41
CA PRO A 254 15.58 -1.25 -21.00
C PRO A 254 16.30 -2.44 -20.36
N VAL A 255 17.40 -2.13 -19.68
CA VAL A 255 18.19 -3.10 -18.90
C VAL A 255 17.99 -2.77 -17.43
N ILE A 256 17.37 -3.70 -16.71
CA ILE A 256 17.01 -3.57 -15.30
C ILE A 256 18.12 -4.20 -14.48
N THR A 257 18.84 -3.37 -13.74
CA THR A 257 19.87 -3.79 -12.80
C THR A 257 19.27 -4.19 -11.44
N PRO A 258 19.97 -4.97 -10.61
CA PRO A 258 19.51 -5.33 -9.26
C PRO A 258 19.09 -4.14 -8.38
N ARG A 259 19.67 -2.94 -8.61
CA ARG A 259 19.35 -1.72 -7.86
C ARG A 259 18.04 -1.03 -8.28
N GLN A 260 17.53 -1.34 -9.47
CA GLN A 260 16.30 -0.75 -10.03
C GLN A 260 15.03 -1.54 -9.68
N TRP A 261 15.20 -2.63 -8.93
CA TRP A 261 14.12 -3.39 -8.34
C TRP A 261 13.75 -2.81 -6.98
N HIS A 262 12.47 -2.63 -6.73
CA HIS A 262 11.97 -2.09 -5.49
C HIS A 262 11.19 -3.13 -4.71
N ASN A 263 11.65 -3.45 -3.50
CA ASN A 263 10.89 -4.31 -2.61
C ASN A 263 9.66 -3.58 -2.06
N ILE A 264 8.48 -4.12 -2.38
CA ILE A 264 7.20 -3.63 -1.88
C ILE A 264 6.64 -4.52 -0.77
N TRP A 265 7.32 -5.62 -0.43
CA TRP A 265 6.92 -6.44 0.71
C TRP A 265 7.03 -5.64 2.01
N PHE A 266 5.97 -5.72 2.82
CA PHE A 266 5.92 -5.13 4.15
C PHE A 266 6.14 -6.22 5.21
N TYR A 267 7.16 -6.07 6.05
CA TYR A 267 7.46 -7.01 7.13
C TYR A 267 6.74 -6.56 8.39
N GLY A 268 5.44 -6.80 8.43
CA GLY A 268 4.58 -6.35 9.53
C GLY A 268 4.79 -7.14 10.81
N LEU A 269 4.60 -6.45 11.94
CA LEU A 269 4.71 -7.00 13.28
C LEU A 269 3.35 -6.99 13.98
N GLN A 270 2.71 -5.81 14.05
CA GLN A 270 1.40 -5.64 14.68
C GLN A 270 0.55 -4.62 13.94
N VAL A 271 -0.76 -4.75 14.07
CA VAL A 271 -1.75 -3.75 13.69
C VAL A 271 -2.43 -3.23 14.94
N HIS A 272 -2.43 -1.91 15.13
CA HIS A 272 -3.09 -1.25 16.25
C HIS A 272 -4.29 -0.45 15.74
N LEU A 273 -5.49 -0.84 16.15
CA LEU A 273 -6.70 -0.06 15.91
C LEU A 273 -6.84 0.91 17.09
N CYS A 274 -6.75 2.22 16.80
CA CYS A 274 -6.63 3.23 17.86
C CYS A 274 -7.97 3.85 18.22
N GLY A 275 -8.69 4.38 17.24
CA GLY A 275 -9.90 5.13 17.53
C GLY A 275 -10.60 5.69 16.30
N TRP A 276 -11.71 6.37 16.54
CA TRP A 276 -12.52 6.95 15.48
C TRP A 276 -13.04 8.34 15.82
N LEU A 277 -13.39 9.11 14.78
CA LEU A 277 -14.21 10.31 14.87
C LEU A 277 -15.05 10.44 13.60
N ASN A 278 -16.20 11.10 13.69
CA ASN A 278 -16.89 11.53 12.48
C ASN A 278 -16.17 12.73 11.83
N LYS A 279 -16.45 12.98 10.56
CA LYS A 279 -15.82 14.05 9.78
C LYS A 279 -16.03 15.43 10.40
N ARG A 280 -17.24 15.71 10.92
CA ARG A 280 -17.58 16.96 11.59
C ARG A 280 -16.70 17.24 12.80
N ASP A 281 -16.63 16.27 13.71
CA ASP A 281 -15.87 16.34 14.96
C ASP A 281 -14.37 16.42 14.67
N PHE A 282 -13.88 15.71 13.65
CA PHE A 282 -12.49 15.82 13.24
C PHE A 282 -12.19 17.22 12.68
N ARG A 283 -13.07 17.78 11.82
CA ARG A 283 -12.88 19.13 11.26
C ARG A 283 -12.86 20.20 12.34
N SER A 284 -13.76 20.13 13.32
CA SER A 284 -13.86 21.15 14.37
C SER A 284 -12.73 21.08 15.41
N ARG A 285 -12.19 19.88 15.67
CA ARG A 285 -11.19 19.66 16.72
C ARG A 285 -9.75 19.60 16.21
N SER A 286 -9.54 19.30 14.93
CA SER A 286 -8.19 19.20 14.37
C SER A 286 -7.54 20.58 14.18
N VAL A 287 -6.22 20.60 14.28
CA VAL A 287 -5.39 21.77 13.98
C VAL A 287 -4.68 21.59 12.65
N ARG A 288 -4.49 22.69 11.91
CA ARG A 288 -3.77 22.65 10.65
C ARG A 288 -2.26 22.69 10.90
N LEU A 289 -1.55 21.69 10.40
CA LEU A 289 -0.09 21.61 10.40
C LEU A 289 0.46 22.01 9.03
N ALA A 290 1.53 22.79 9.02
CA ALA A 290 2.27 23.08 7.80
C ALA A 290 3.03 21.84 7.30
N ALA A 291 3.39 21.82 6.02
CA ALA A 291 4.36 20.85 5.50
C ALA A 291 5.70 21.01 6.24
N GLY A 292 6.42 19.91 6.44
CA GLY A 292 7.70 19.89 7.14
C GLY A 292 7.59 19.86 8.68
N THR A 293 6.38 19.78 9.24
CA THR A 293 6.12 19.71 10.69
C THR A 293 6.56 18.35 11.23
N ARG A 294 7.25 18.33 12.38
CA ARG A 294 7.61 17.07 13.05
C ARG A 294 6.40 16.53 13.80
N VAL A 295 6.12 15.24 13.64
CA VAL A 295 5.09 14.52 14.41
C VAL A 295 5.72 13.26 15.00
N ARG A 296 5.10 12.67 16.02
CA ARG A 296 5.74 11.57 16.76
C ARG A 296 6.02 10.34 15.88
N GLN A 297 5.11 10.04 14.96
CA GLN A 297 5.21 8.86 14.09
C GLN A 297 6.09 9.05 12.83
N TYR A 298 6.41 10.30 12.45
CA TYR A 298 7.16 10.62 11.22
C TYR A 298 8.21 11.70 11.47
N VAL A 299 9.35 11.62 10.77
CA VAL A 299 10.40 12.64 10.90
C VAL A 299 9.86 14.04 10.56
N ARG A 300 9.12 14.17 9.46
CA ARG A 300 8.39 15.38 9.05
C ARG A 300 7.17 15.04 8.18
N THR A 301 6.15 15.89 8.17
CA THR A 301 5.05 15.82 7.23
C THR A 301 5.49 16.28 5.84
N GLU A 302 5.04 15.61 4.78
CA GLU A 302 5.37 15.98 3.39
C GLU A 302 4.46 17.08 2.84
N GLN A 303 3.25 17.18 3.38
CA GLN A 303 2.22 18.11 2.95
C GLN A 303 1.53 18.78 4.14
N VAL A 304 0.70 19.78 3.85
CA VAL A 304 -0.21 20.38 4.82
C VAL A 304 -1.23 19.33 5.25
N LEU A 305 -1.46 19.20 6.55
CA LEU A 305 -2.35 18.20 7.13
C LEU A 305 -3.21 18.83 8.23
N HIS A 306 -4.42 18.30 8.43
CA HIS A 306 -5.15 18.46 9.68
C HIS A 306 -4.72 17.35 10.64
N ALA A 307 -4.45 17.72 11.88
CA ALA A 307 -3.95 16.83 12.91
C ALA A 307 -4.78 16.90 14.18
N LEU A 308 -5.00 15.74 14.79
CA LEU A 308 -5.53 15.60 16.14
C LEU A 308 -4.71 14.51 16.83
N GLU A 309 -4.36 14.65 18.11
CA GLU A 309 -3.67 13.56 18.82
C GLU A 309 -4.56 12.32 18.90
N MET A 310 -3.98 11.13 18.74
CA MET A 310 -4.71 9.86 18.77
C MET A 310 -5.44 9.67 20.11
N GLY A 311 -4.85 10.12 21.23
CA GLY A 311 -5.49 10.08 22.55
C GLY A 311 -6.81 10.86 22.64
N GLN A 312 -7.10 11.73 21.68
CA GLN A 312 -8.32 12.54 21.65
C GLN A 312 -9.44 11.93 20.79
N LEU A 313 -9.21 10.78 20.13
CA LEU A 313 -10.24 10.06 19.38
C LEU A 313 -11.19 9.32 20.33
N ARG A 314 -12.29 8.79 19.80
CA ARG A 314 -13.22 7.93 20.55
C ARG A 314 -12.79 6.45 20.47
N PRO A 315 -12.97 5.66 21.55
CA PRO A 315 -12.74 4.22 21.53
C PRO A 315 -13.56 3.50 20.47
N LEU A 316 -12.98 2.48 19.83
CA LEU A 316 -13.68 1.66 18.84
C LEU A 316 -14.78 0.81 19.46
N ALA A 317 -14.65 0.40 20.73
CA ALA A 317 -15.72 -0.28 21.46
C ALA A 317 -17.03 0.53 21.42
N ARG A 318 -16.94 1.86 21.58
CA ARG A 318 -18.10 2.75 21.48
C ARG A 318 -18.71 2.78 20.08
N LEU A 319 -17.90 2.63 19.02
CA LEU A 319 -18.44 2.51 17.67
C LEU A 319 -19.24 1.22 17.52
N LEU A 320 -18.73 0.10 18.04
CA LEU A 320 -19.44 -1.18 17.96
C LEU A 320 -20.78 -1.15 18.70
N GLU A 321 -20.83 -0.53 19.89
CA GLU A 321 -22.08 -0.30 20.62
C GLU A 321 -23.10 0.47 19.78
N LEU A 322 -22.68 1.55 19.11
CA LEU A 322 -23.56 2.35 18.26
C LEU A 322 -24.07 1.57 17.06
N VAL A 323 -23.23 0.71 16.46
CA VAL A 323 -23.61 -0.13 15.32
C VAL A 323 -24.63 -1.18 15.76
N ARG A 324 -24.40 -1.84 16.91
CA ARG A 324 -25.31 -2.85 17.45
C ARG A 324 -26.65 -2.26 17.89
N ALA A 325 -26.65 -1.04 18.42
CA ALA A 325 -27.90 -0.36 18.79
C ALA A 325 -28.72 0.11 17.57
N ALA A 326 -28.10 0.17 16.40
CA ALA A 326 -28.75 0.58 15.14
C ALA A 326 -29.14 -0.62 14.25
N ALA A 327 -28.78 -1.84 14.63
CA ALA A 327 -29.11 -3.10 13.96
C ALA A 327 -30.38 -3.71 14.57
#